data_AF-A0A7W9UKZ5-F1
#
_entry.id   AF-A0A7W9UKZ5-F1
#
_cell.length_a   1.000
_cell.length_b   1.000
_cell.length_c   1.000
_cell.angle_alpha   90.00
_cell.angle_beta   90.00
_cell.angle_gamma   90.00
#
_symmetry.space_group_name_H-M   'P 1'
#
loop_
_entity.id
_entity.type
_entity.pdbx_description
1 polymer ?
#
loop_
_entity_poly.entity_id
_entity_poly.type
_entity_poly.pdbx_seq_one_letter_code
_entity_poly.pdbx_strand_id
1 'polypeptide(L)'
;MNASQSSPPELPALEYDLLRALDSAAGARGVAELEAMIARRPGSIEATVRRLASNGFARQRRAWLLSRTGRAALADPASWERFTVPQQRVLGALDEADGARTVEELASTIGDDQVVAAIGWLAAHRYVRPVPAFEATDRIHHLLSGVITPPPTQRKTGRRRGKPSPTA
;
A
#
# COMPACT_ATOMS: atom_id res chain seq x y z
N MET A 1 -9.81 8.19 40.44
CA MET A 1 -10.25 8.40 39.05
C MET A 1 -9.15 7.88 38.15
N ASN A 2 -9.23 6.63 37.70
CA ASN A 2 -8.21 6.03 36.82
C ASN A 2 -8.59 6.31 35.38
N ALA A 3 -7.69 6.95 34.65
CA ALA A 3 -7.76 7.11 33.21
C ALA A 3 -7.76 5.72 32.57
N SER A 4 -8.83 5.38 31.85
CA SER A 4 -8.89 4.22 30.99
C SER A 4 -7.79 4.37 29.94
N GLN A 5 -6.69 3.64 30.13
CA GLN A 5 -5.75 3.36 29.06
C GLN A 5 -6.50 2.49 28.06
N SER A 6 -7.03 3.11 27.01
CA SER A 6 -7.56 2.40 25.85
C SER A 6 -6.38 1.67 25.22
N SER A 7 -6.24 0.38 25.50
CA SER A 7 -5.37 -0.50 24.72
C SER A 7 -5.68 -0.30 23.24
N PRO A 8 -4.68 -0.17 22.36
CA PRO A 8 -4.94 -0.13 20.93
C PRO A 8 -5.73 -1.38 20.57
N PRO A 9 -6.78 -1.27 19.72
CA PRO A 9 -7.52 -2.46 19.28
C PRO A 9 -6.50 -3.43 18.68
N GLU A 10 -6.47 -4.65 19.20
CA GLU A 10 -5.58 -5.69 18.71
C GLU A 10 -6.07 -6.06 17.30
N LEU A 11 -5.40 -5.50 16.29
CA LEU A 11 -5.75 -5.76 14.90
C LEU A 11 -5.46 -7.23 14.59
N PRO A 12 -6.36 -7.96 13.91
CA PRO A 12 -6.06 -9.29 13.39
C PRO A 12 -4.74 -9.26 12.61
N ALA A 13 -3.90 -10.30 12.74
CA ALA A 13 -2.58 -10.35 12.11
C ALA A 13 -2.59 -9.99 10.62
N LEU A 14 -3.64 -10.40 9.89
CA LEU A 14 -3.84 -10.05 8.48
C LEU A 14 -4.01 -8.55 8.22
N GLU A 15 -4.74 -7.85 9.08
CA GLU A 15 -4.89 -6.40 8.97
C GLU A 15 -3.56 -5.71 9.22
N TYR A 16 -2.82 -6.14 10.22
CA TYR A 16 -1.51 -5.58 10.51
C TYR A 16 -0.51 -5.81 9.36
N ASP A 17 -0.46 -7.01 8.80
CA ASP A 17 0.36 -7.34 7.63
C ASP A 17 0.01 -6.43 6.44
N LEU A 18 -1.29 -6.22 6.17
CA LEU A 18 -1.77 -5.36 5.08
C LEU A 18 -1.48 -3.88 5.32
N LEU A 19 -1.60 -3.40 6.55
CA LEU A 19 -1.23 -2.03 6.90
C LEU A 19 0.26 -1.77 6.66
N ARG A 20 1.13 -2.70 7.05
CA ARG A 20 2.57 -2.61 6.78
C ARG A 20 2.89 -2.68 5.29
N ALA A 21 2.20 -3.54 4.54
CA ALA A 21 2.36 -3.61 3.09
C ALA A 21 1.95 -2.29 2.42
N LEU A 22 0.84 -1.68 2.83
CA LEU A 22 0.39 -0.39 2.30
C LEU A 22 1.33 0.77 2.68
N ASP A 23 1.80 0.82 3.92
CA ASP A 23 2.72 1.87 4.41
C ASP A 23 4.09 1.81 3.73
N SER A 24 4.58 0.60 3.48
CA SER A 24 5.85 0.40 2.76
C SER A 24 5.74 0.59 1.25
N ALA A 25 4.53 0.57 0.70
CA ALA A 25 4.34 0.77 -0.73
C ALA A 25 4.51 2.24 -1.10
N ALA A 26 5.42 2.51 -2.05
CA ALA A 26 5.51 3.82 -2.71
C ALA A 26 4.34 4.00 -3.69
N GLY A 27 3.15 4.28 -3.17
CA GLY A 27 1.93 4.58 -3.93
C GLY A 27 0.85 3.49 -3.88
N ALA A 28 -0.05 3.48 -4.85
CA ALA A 28 -1.25 2.63 -4.82
C ALA A 28 -0.93 1.21 -5.32
N ARG A 29 -1.49 0.19 -4.66
CA ARG A 29 -1.28 -1.23 -5.03
C ARG A 29 -2.58 -1.97 -5.23
N GLY A 30 -2.63 -2.80 -6.26
CA GLY A 30 -3.75 -3.70 -6.51
C GLY A 30 -3.81 -4.85 -5.50
N VAL A 31 -4.96 -5.52 -5.42
CA VAL A 31 -5.16 -6.65 -4.50
C VAL A 31 -4.13 -7.77 -4.72
N ALA A 32 -3.85 -8.12 -5.98
CA ALA A 32 -2.86 -9.15 -6.31
C ALA A 32 -1.42 -8.77 -5.92
N GLU A 33 -1.07 -7.47 -5.97
CA GLU A 33 0.24 -7.00 -5.50
C GLU A 33 0.33 -7.12 -3.97
N LEU A 34 -0.71 -6.70 -3.26
CA LEU A 34 -0.78 -6.82 -1.80
C LEU A 34 -0.69 -8.28 -1.34
N GLU A 35 -1.33 -9.20 -2.06
CA GLU A 35 -1.22 -10.65 -1.83
C GLU A 35 0.22 -11.14 -1.96
N ALA A 36 0.91 -10.74 -3.03
CA ALA A 36 2.30 -11.10 -3.27
C ALA A 36 3.22 -10.57 -2.15
N MET A 37 2.96 -9.34 -1.68
CA MET A 37 3.75 -8.72 -0.60
C MET A 37 3.64 -9.44 0.75
N ILE A 38 2.47 -9.99 1.08
CA ILE A 38 2.23 -10.65 2.38
C ILE A 38 2.21 -12.18 2.31
N ALA A 39 2.40 -12.76 1.11
CA ALA A 39 2.38 -14.20 0.83
C ALA A 39 1.13 -14.93 1.35
N ARG A 40 -0.07 -14.34 1.20
CA ARG A 40 -1.36 -14.93 1.63
C ARG A 40 -2.39 -15.05 0.49
N ARG A 41 -3.43 -15.88 0.71
CA ARG A 41 -4.46 -16.22 -0.29
C ARG A 41 -5.45 -15.07 -0.57
N PRO A 42 -6.00 -14.98 -1.80
CA PRO A 42 -6.74 -13.83 -2.32
C PRO A 42 -8.05 -13.47 -1.61
N GLY A 43 -8.88 -14.46 -1.28
CA GLY A 43 -10.23 -14.21 -0.79
C GLY A 43 -10.31 -13.41 0.52
N SER A 44 -9.27 -13.49 1.37
CA SER A 44 -9.23 -12.73 2.62
C SER A 44 -8.65 -11.33 2.46
N ILE A 45 -7.92 -11.05 1.37
CA ILE A 45 -7.23 -9.76 1.18
C ILE A 45 -8.18 -8.69 0.73
N GLU A 46 -8.98 -8.95 -0.31
CA GLU A 46 -9.90 -7.95 -0.86
C GLU A 46 -10.89 -7.44 0.20
N ALA A 47 -11.52 -8.35 0.94
CA ALA A 47 -12.46 -7.97 1.99
C ALA A 47 -11.78 -7.17 3.11
N THR A 48 -10.56 -7.55 3.49
CA THR A 48 -9.82 -6.88 4.56
C THR A 48 -9.34 -5.50 4.13
N VAL A 49 -8.77 -5.34 2.93
CA VAL A 49 -8.31 -4.03 2.44
C VAL A 49 -9.47 -3.07 2.22
N ARG A 50 -10.64 -3.56 1.77
CA ARG A 50 -11.86 -2.75 1.69
C ARG A 50 -12.33 -2.30 3.07
N ARG A 51 -12.29 -3.16 4.08
CA ARG A 51 -12.60 -2.79 5.48
C ARG A 51 -11.62 -1.73 6.00
N LEU A 52 -10.31 -1.90 5.75
CA LEU A 52 -9.29 -0.91 6.11
C LEU A 52 -9.54 0.44 5.42
N ALA A 53 -9.95 0.42 4.15
CA ALA A 53 -10.33 1.63 3.44
C ALA A 53 -11.56 2.32 4.06
N SER A 54 -12.62 1.57 4.37
CA SER A 54 -13.82 2.10 5.05
C SER A 54 -13.52 2.68 6.44
N ASN A 55 -12.51 2.14 7.13
CA ASN A 55 -12.05 2.63 8.43
C ASN A 55 -11.07 3.82 8.30
N GLY A 56 -10.81 4.29 7.09
CA GLY A 56 -9.94 5.45 6.81
C GLY A 56 -8.45 5.16 6.96
N PHE A 57 -8.03 3.90 6.91
CA PHE A 57 -6.61 3.54 6.87
C PHE A 57 -6.09 3.57 5.43
N ALA A 58 -6.87 3.16 4.43
CA ALA A 58 -6.47 3.23 3.03
C ALA A 58 -7.39 4.14 2.23
N ARG A 59 -6.87 4.76 1.16
CA ARG A 59 -7.71 5.38 0.12
C ARG A 59 -7.77 4.46 -1.08
N GLN A 60 -8.98 4.24 -1.60
CA GLN A 60 -9.15 3.53 -2.87
C GLN A 60 -8.86 4.50 -4.02
N ARG A 61 -8.01 4.09 -4.95
CA ARG A 61 -7.64 4.81 -6.17
C ARG A 61 -8.03 4.00 -7.39
N ARG A 62 -8.26 4.67 -8.51
CA ARG A 62 -8.38 4.03 -9.81
C ARG A 62 -6.99 3.87 -10.40
N ALA A 63 -6.58 2.64 -10.63
CA ALA A 63 -5.31 2.30 -11.25
C ALA A 63 -5.53 1.50 -12.54
N TRP A 64 -4.46 1.29 -13.29
CA TRP A 64 -4.43 0.61 -14.57
C TRP A 64 -3.43 -0.53 -14.51
N LEU A 65 -3.81 -1.65 -15.12
CA LEU A 65 -2.96 -2.81 -15.29
C LEU A 65 -2.91 -3.18 -16.77
N LEU A 66 -1.77 -3.69 -17.23
CA LEU A 66 -1.68 -4.35 -18.52
C LEU A 66 -2.69 -5.50 -18.61
N SER A 67 -3.41 -5.53 -19.72
CA SER A 67 -4.26 -6.67 -20.06
C SER A 67 -3.43 -7.76 -20.74
N ARG A 68 -4.05 -8.93 -20.97
CA ARG A 68 -3.44 -9.97 -21.81
C ARG A 68 -3.15 -9.46 -23.22
N THR A 69 -4.05 -8.65 -23.79
CA THR A 69 -3.89 -8.03 -25.10
C THR A 69 -2.76 -7.01 -25.10
N GLY A 70 -2.64 -6.20 -24.03
CA GLY A 70 -1.50 -5.29 -23.85
C GLY A 70 -0.16 -6.00 -23.83
N ARG A 71 -0.04 -7.06 -23.03
CA ARG A 71 1.18 -7.89 -22.96
C ARG A 71 1.51 -8.54 -24.31
N ALA A 72 0.51 -9.03 -25.02
CA ALA A 72 0.72 -9.60 -26.36
C ALA A 72 1.22 -8.53 -27.36
N ALA A 73 0.70 -7.30 -27.28
CA ALA A 73 1.13 -6.20 -28.14
C ALA A 73 2.56 -5.71 -27.85
N LEU A 74 3.01 -5.78 -26.60
CA LEU A 74 4.40 -5.52 -26.21
C LEU A 74 5.38 -6.54 -26.80
N ALA A 75 4.96 -7.81 -26.89
CA ALA A 75 5.78 -8.89 -27.44
C ALA A 75 5.82 -8.93 -28.98
N ASP A 76 5.00 -8.13 -29.66
CA ASP A 76 4.92 -8.07 -31.13
C ASP A 76 5.49 -6.74 -31.67
N PRO A 77 6.68 -6.75 -32.30
CA PRO A 77 7.30 -5.54 -32.85
C PRO A 77 6.41 -4.78 -33.83
N ALA A 78 5.62 -5.49 -34.65
CA ALA A 78 4.74 -4.86 -35.64
C ALA A 78 3.55 -4.14 -34.98
N SER A 79 3.09 -4.63 -33.83
CA SER A 79 2.10 -3.94 -33.00
C SER A 79 2.71 -2.74 -32.28
N TRP A 80 3.94 -2.89 -31.78
CA TRP A 80 4.65 -1.84 -31.07
C TRP A 80 4.85 -0.56 -31.90
N GLU A 81 5.26 -0.71 -33.16
CA GLU A 81 5.48 0.40 -34.10
C GLU A 81 4.22 1.20 -34.42
N ARG A 82 3.02 0.65 -34.18
CA ARG A 82 1.75 1.33 -34.44
C ARG A 82 1.32 2.27 -33.30
N PHE A 83 1.93 2.14 -32.12
CA PHE A 83 1.63 3.00 -30.99
C PHE A 83 2.36 4.33 -31.12
N THR A 84 1.69 5.39 -30.68
CA THR A 84 2.35 6.69 -30.49
C THR A 84 3.36 6.61 -29.34
N VAL A 85 4.35 7.50 -29.32
CA VAL A 85 5.37 7.55 -28.26
C VAL A 85 4.77 7.61 -26.85
N PRO A 86 3.72 8.41 -26.54
CA PRO A 86 3.08 8.38 -25.22
C PRO A 86 2.44 7.03 -24.88
N GLN A 87 1.80 6.37 -25.85
CA GLN A 87 1.20 5.04 -25.64
C GLN A 87 2.25 3.98 -25.37
N GLN A 88 3.35 3.99 -26.13
CA GLN A 88 4.51 3.12 -25.91
C GLN A 88 5.06 3.31 -24.50
N ARG A 89 5.30 4.56 -24.08
CA ARG A 89 5.79 4.89 -22.74
C ARG A 89 4.86 4.40 -21.64
N VAL A 90 3.54 4.57 -21.78
CA VAL A 90 2.56 4.06 -20.81
C VAL A 90 2.58 2.54 -20.74
N LEU A 91 2.62 1.84 -21.87
CA LEU A 91 2.67 0.38 -21.90
C LEU A 91 3.98 -0.14 -21.28
N GLY A 92 5.12 0.47 -21.61
CA GLY A 92 6.42 0.13 -21.03
C GLY A 92 6.46 0.37 -19.53
N ALA A 93 5.98 1.52 -19.05
CA ALA A 93 5.94 1.82 -17.62
C ALA A 93 5.02 0.85 -16.84
N LEU A 94 3.92 0.41 -17.42
CA LEU A 94 3.05 -0.60 -16.81
C LEU A 94 3.66 -2.01 -16.84
N ASP A 95 4.50 -2.32 -17.82
CA ASP A 95 5.21 -3.60 -17.91
C ASP A 95 6.32 -3.67 -16.87
N GLU A 96 7.15 -2.63 -16.78
CA GLU A 96 8.22 -2.49 -15.79
C GLU A 96 7.67 -2.48 -14.35
N ALA A 97 6.50 -1.90 -14.14
CA ALA A 97 5.85 -1.86 -12.84
C ALA A 97 5.38 -3.23 -12.34
N ASP A 98 5.15 -4.20 -13.25
CA ASP A 98 4.51 -5.51 -13.03
C ASP A 98 3.33 -5.45 -12.04
N GLY A 99 2.51 -4.42 -12.16
CA GLY A 99 1.54 -4.06 -11.13
C GLY A 99 0.61 -2.92 -11.53
N ALA A 100 -0.39 -2.66 -10.71
CA ALA A 100 -1.34 -1.60 -10.97
C ALA A 100 -0.70 -0.23 -10.68
N ARG A 101 -0.86 0.73 -11.60
CA ARG A 101 -0.41 2.11 -11.39
C ARG A 101 -1.51 3.11 -11.69
N THR A 102 -1.58 4.15 -10.87
CA THR A 102 -2.45 5.31 -11.08
C THR A 102 -1.93 6.16 -12.24
N VAL A 103 -2.80 7.03 -12.75
CA VAL A 103 -2.41 8.00 -13.79
C VAL A 103 -1.31 8.92 -13.27
N GLU A 104 -1.40 9.35 -12.01
CA GLU A 104 -0.43 10.25 -11.40
C GLU A 104 0.95 9.59 -11.23
N GLU A 105 1.00 8.32 -10.82
CA GLU A 105 2.25 7.55 -10.77
C GLU A 105 2.87 7.43 -12.16
N LEU A 106 2.08 7.07 -13.18
CA LEU A 106 2.56 6.95 -14.56
C LEU A 106 3.06 8.29 -15.12
N ALA A 107 2.34 9.38 -14.88
CA ALA A 107 2.77 10.72 -15.28
C ALA A 107 4.09 11.12 -14.62
N SER A 108 4.26 10.81 -13.32
CA SER A 108 5.51 11.08 -12.61
C SER A 108 6.68 10.23 -13.12
N THR A 109 6.46 8.97 -13.48
CA THR A 109 7.50 8.08 -14.01
C THR A 109 7.91 8.48 -15.42
N ILE A 110 6.95 8.82 -16.27
CA ILE A 110 7.19 9.10 -17.70
C ILE A 110 7.61 10.56 -17.92
N GLY A 111 7.20 11.48 -17.06
CA GLY A 111 7.45 12.93 -17.23
C GLY A 111 6.63 13.55 -18.36
N ASP A 112 5.42 13.05 -18.60
CA ASP A 112 4.60 13.37 -19.77
C ASP A 112 3.14 13.65 -19.36
N ASP A 113 2.58 14.76 -19.83
CA ASP A 113 1.22 15.20 -19.51
C ASP A 113 0.15 14.50 -20.38
N GLN A 114 0.56 13.84 -21.46
CA GLN A 114 -0.34 13.12 -22.37
C GLN A 114 -0.75 11.73 -21.86
N VAL A 115 -0.29 11.33 -20.67
CA VAL A 115 -0.60 10.03 -20.06
C VAL A 115 -2.11 9.79 -19.94
N VAL A 116 -2.90 10.81 -19.62
CA VAL A 116 -4.37 10.69 -19.53
C VAL A 116 -4.98 10.27 -20.87
N ALA A 117 -4.58 10.94 -21.95
CA ALA A 117 -5.09 10.67 -23.30
C ALA A 117 -4.62 9.29 -23.80
N ALA A 118 -3.34 8.96 -23.59
CA ALA A 118 -2.78 7.66 -23.94
C ALA A 118 -3.49 6.50 -23.22
N ILE A 119 -3.70 6.61 -21.91
CA ILE A 119 -4.45 5.64 -21.12
C ILE A 119 -5.89 5.52 -21.62
N GLY A 120 -6.56 6.63 -21.92
CA GLY A 120 -7.93 6.62 -22.44
C GLY A 120 -8.06 5.81 -23.72
N TRP A 121 -7.14 6.03 -24.67
CA TRP A 121 -7.10 5.27 -25.92
C TRP A 121 -6.77 3.78 -25.68
N LEU A 122 -5.72 3.50 -24.91
CA LEU A 122 -5.30 2.12 -24.61
C LEU A 122 -6.39 1.31 -23.90
N ALA A 123 -7.15 1.97 -23.01
CA ALA A 123 -8.28 1.36 -22.32
C ALA A 123 -9.44 1.04 -23.27
N ALA A 124 -9.79 1.98 -24.16
CA ALA A 124 -10.84 1.78 -25.16
C ALA A 124 -10.52 0.61 -26.10
N HIS A 125 -9.24 0.39 -26.39
CA HIS A 125 -8.74 -0.71 -27.23
C HIS A 125 -8.31 -1.94 -26.42
N ARG A 126 -8.64 -1.98 -25.12
CA ARG A 126 -8.44 -3.13 -24.22
C ARG A 126 -6.98 -3.54 -23.99
N TYR A 127 -6.00 -2.69 -24.29
CA TYR A 127 -4.59 -2.95 -23.98
C TYR A 127 -4.29 -2.81 -22.48
N VAL A 128 -5.04 -1.94 -21.79
CA VAL A 128 -5.02 -1.80 -20.33
C VAL A 128 -6.42 -1.96 -19.78
N ARG A 129 -6.53 -2.30 -18.50
CA ARG A 129 -7.81 -2.41 -17.79
C ARG A 129 -7.78 -1.62 -16.48
N PRO A 130 -8.88 -0.96 -16.11
CA PRO A 130 -8.96 -0.30 -14.82
C PRO A 130 -9.11 -1.36 -13.71
N VAL A 131 -8.43 -1.13 -12.59
CA VAL A 131 -8.53 -1.95 -11.39
C VAL A 131 -8.59 -1.05 -10.14
N PRO A 132 -9.26 -1.48 -9.06
CA PRO A 132 -9.13 -0.82 -7.77
C PRO A 132 -7.71 -1.04 -7.24
N ALA A 133 -7.08 0.04 -6.78
CA ALA A 133 -5.84 0.01 -6.03
C ALA A 133 -6.01 0.75 -4.70
N PHE A 134 -5.17 0.41 -3.72
CA PHE A 134 -5.24 0.94 -2.37
C PHE A 134 -3.91 1.58 -2.02
N GLU A 135 -3.98 2.76 -1.43
CA GLU A 135 -2.83 3.54 -1.01
C GLU A 135 -2.98 3.89 0.47
N ALA A 136 -1.87 3.89 1.20
CA ALA A 136 -1.87 4.28 2.59
C ALA A 136 -2.36 5.72 2.76
N THR A 137 -3.00 5.97 3.90
CA THR A 137 -3.27 7.32 4.39
C THR A 137 -2.32 7.63 5.54
N ASP A 138 -2.18 8.91 5.89
CA ASP A 138 -1.38 9.35 7.05
C ASP A 138 -1.80 8.67 8.35
N ARG A 139 -3.05 8.21 8.44
CA ARG A 139 -3.56 7.46 9.60
C ARG A 139 -2.81 6.14 9.81
N ILE A 140 -2.42 5.43 8.74
CA ILE A 140 -1.60 4.21 8.86
C ILE A 140 -0.25 4.55 9.44
N HIS A 141 0.39 5.59 8.91
CA HIS A 141 1.70 6.03 9.35
C HIS A 141 1.69 6.36 10.85
N HIS A 142 0.70 7.10 11.33
CA HIS A 142 0.55 7.39 12.77
C HIS A 142 0.33 6.15 13.62
N LEU A 143 -0.50 5.21 13.16
CA LEU A 143 -0.76 3.96 13.87
C LEU A 143 0.52 3.12 13.99
N LEU A 144 1.26 2.92 12.90
CA LEU A 144 2.47 2.09 12.87
C LEU A 144 3.66 2.76 13.59
N SER A 145 3.78 4.09 13.51
CA SER A 145 4.79 4.86 14.25
C SER A 145 4.56 4.81 15.76
N GLY A 146 3.30 4.82 16.19
CA GLY A 146 2.91 4.72 17.61
C GLY A 146 3.20 3.36 18.25
N VAL A 147 3.49 2.33 17.46
CA VAL A 147 3.84 0.98 17.95
C VAL A 147 5.34 0.88 18.33
N ILE A 148 6.16 1.90 18.06
CA ILE A 148 7.60 1.94 18.43
C ILE A 148 7.83 2.70 19.74
N THR A 149 7.12 2.34 20.81
CA THR A 149 7.60 2.64 22.16
C THR A 149 7.34 1.42 23.03
N PRO A 150 8.35 0.56 23.31
CA PRO A 150 8.21 -0.40 24.38
C PRO A 150 7.89 0.39 25.66
N PRO A 151 6.91 -0.04 26.47
CA PRO A 151 6.57 0.68 27.70
C PRO A 151 7.85 0.87 28.52
N PRO A 152 8.08 2.05 29.12
CA PRO A 152 9.21 2.25 30.01
C PRO A 152 9.13 1.16 31.06
N THR A 153 10.13 0.28 31.10
CA THR A 153 10.25 -0.71 32.16
C THR A 153 10.34 0.08 33.45
N GLN A 154 9.24 0.14 34.20
CA GLN A 154 9.27 0.62 35.56
C GLN A 154 10.15 -0.36 36.35
N ARG A 155 11.45 -0.08 36.36
CA ARG A 155 12.34 -0.58 37.40
C ARG A 155 11.75 -0.05 38.70
N LYS A 156 11.00 -0.91 39.39
CA LYS A 156 10.65 -0.73 40.80
C LYS A 156 11.94 -0.34 41.51
N THR A 157 12.06 0.94 41.84
CA THR A 157 13.03 1.44 42.81
C THR A 157 12.68 0.79 44.13
N GLY A 158 13.31 -0.37 44.38
CA GLY A 158 13.36 -1.01 45.68
C GLY A 158 14.05 -0.07 46.65
N ARG A 159 13.24 0.78 47.27
CA ARG A 159 13.58 1.65 48.39
C ARG A 159 13.99 0.74 49.56
N ARG A 160 15.25 0.33 49.64
CA ARG A 160 15.80 -0.27 50.86
C ARG A 160 15.86 0.82 51.91
N ARG A 161 14.83 0.85 52.76
CA ARG A 161 14.76 1.61 54.00
C ARG A 161 16.02 1.32 54.82
N GLY A 162 16.71 2.39 55.20
CA GLY A 162 17.74 2.36 56.23
C GLY A 162 17.17 1.78 57.52
N LYS A 163 17.97 0.92 58.15
CA LYS A 163 17.78 0.47 59.53
C LYS A 163 17.86 1.67 60.48
N PRO A 164 16.98 1.76 61.49
CA PRO A 164 17.30 2.49 62.71
C PRO A 164 17.65 1.53 63.87
N SER A 165 18.73 1.92 64.57
CA SER A 165 18.95 1.84 66.03
C SER A 165 19.28 0.46 66.68
N PRO A 166 19.83 0.41 67.92
CA PRO A 166 20.24 1.50 68.83
C PRO A 166 21.66 1.37 69.41
N THR A 167 22.06 2.44 70.08
CA THR A 167 23.19 2.62 70.99
C THR A 167 23.18 1.65 72.17
N ALA A 168 24.35 1.14 72.53
CA ALA A 168 24.82 0.89 73.90
C ALA A 168 26.35 1.00 73.91
#